data_AF-A0A316HRB0-F1
#
_entry.id   AF-A0A316HRB0-F1
#
_cell.length_a   1.000
_cell.length_b   1.000
_cell.length_c   1.000
_cell.angle_alpha   90.00
_cell.angle_beta   90.00
_cell.angle_gamma   90.00
#
_symmetry.space_group_name_H-M   'P 1'
#
loop_
_entity.id
_entity.type
_entity.pdbx_description
1 polymer ?
#
loop_
_entity_poly.entity_id
_entity_poly.type
_entity_poly.pdbx_seq_one_letter_code
_entity_poly.pdbx_strand_id
1 'polypeptide(L)'
;MSIFPNSDICETSVMSTNLVKQTDFDAIIIGGGACGLMCAVQAGFLGKRVLILEKNDRVGAKILISGGGRCNYTNLYATDQQFISQNPHFCKSAFSQWTVDDTISFFETYGISGKEKTLGQLFPVSDKAKDVVEVFTNLCDDLGQEIWLNAEVKAVEKTEGIFTVRAEVNGKQEYISAPSVVMAAGGLPIPKMGATDFGLRTARNFGMQIIDTAPALVPLTITGKDQPWYEQLSGNSVFCRVWNDRASFEENILFTHWGLSGPAILQISSYWKPGEVIYIDLLPNQNIAELIKQEREANGKRMLLAFIAGLYTRKFAEALSDRLPAEKNLASLTKTDIEEISALIHEFKVKPAGDKGYDKAEVMRGGVATDELSSKTLEAKKVPGLFFGGECVDVTGWLGGYNFQWAWASGFVIAQNL
;
A
#
# COMPACT_ATOMS: atom_id res chain seq x y z
N MET A 1 52.28 70.05 -8.00
CA MET A 1 51.29 69.82 -6.92
C MET A 1 49.98 69.53 -7.61
N SER A 2 49.65 68.26 -7.80
CA SER A 2 48.39 67.82 -8.42
C SER A 2 48.21 66.34 -8.12
N ILE A 3 47.06 66.06 -7.51
CA ILE A 3 46.66 64.89 -6.75
C ILE A 3 45.93 63.92 -7.68
N PHE A 4 46.22 62.61 -7.57
CA PHE A 4 45.38 61.54 -8.12
C PHE A 4 44.12 61.35 -7.27
N PRO A 5 43.01 60.88 -7.87
CA PRO A 5 42.19 59.91 -7.15
C PRO A 5 41.85 58.65 -7.98
N ASN A 6 42.04 57.54 -7.28
CA ASN A 6 41.47 56.19 -7.33
C ASN A 6 40.48 55.81 -8.44
N SER A 7 40.79 54.67 -9.07
CA SER A 7 39.89 53.81 -9.82
C SER A 7 39.11 52.88 -8.88
N ASP A 8 37.79 53.03 -8.83
CA ASP A 8 36.87 52.02 -8.29
C ASP A 8 36.71 50.88 -9.29
N ILE A 9 37.06 49.67 -8.86
CA ILE A 9 36.83 48.42 -9.60
C ILE A 9 35.40 47.99 -9.26
N CYS A 10 34.49 48.15 -10.23
CA CYS A 10 33.15 47.60 -10.15
C CYS A 10 33.21 46.11 -10.51
N GLU A 11 33.17 45.24 -9.49
CA GLU A 11 32.93 43.81 -9.70
C GLU A 11 31.55 43.61 -10.32
N THR A 12 31.53 43.09 -11.55
CA THR A 12 30.32 42.67 -12.23
C THR A 12 29.95 41.28 -11.75
N SER A 13 28.91 41.17 -10.92
CA SER A 13 28.32 39.88 -10.57
C SER A 13 27.66 39.28 -11.81
N VAL A 14 28.24 38.20 -12.34
CA VAL A 14 27.62 37.40 -13.38
C VAL A 14 26.46 36.64 -12.75
N MET A 15 25.24 37.16 -12.88
CA MET A 15 24.04 36.37 -12.64
C MET A 15 23.91 35.32 -13.75
N SER A 16 24.19 34.06 -13.41
CA SER A 16 23.87 32.92 -14.26
C SER A 16 22.35 32.82 -14.42
N THR A 17 21.82 33.29 -15.53
CA THR A 17 20.45 33.00 -15.96
C THR A 17 20.36 31.52 -16.30
N ASN A 18 19.81 30.73 -15.38
CA ASN A 18 19.42 29.35 -15.66
C ASN A 18 18.32 29.39 -16.74
N LEU A 19 18.68 29.10 -17.98
CA LEU A 19 17.74 28.98 -19.09
C LEU A 19 16.78 27.83 -18.79
N VAL A 20 15.53 28.17 -18.43
CA VAL A 20 14.45 27.20 -18.30
C VAL A 20 14.14 26.68 -19.70
N LYS A 21 14.25 25.37 -19.90
CA LYS A 21 13.87 24.76 -21.18
C LYS A 21 12.34 24.83 -21.26
N GLN A 22 11.82 25.67 -22.15
CA GLN A 22 10.38 25.67 -22.43
C GLN A 22 10.06 24.35 -23.11
N THR A 23 9.34 23.48 -22.40
CA THR A 23 8.97 22.16 -22.87
C THR A 23 7.50 22.14 -23.25
N ASP A 24 7.19 21.58 -24.43
CA ASP A 24 5.82 21.44 -24.98
C ASP A 24 4.98 20.35 -24.25
N PHE A 25 5.12 20.22 -22.93
CA PHE A 25 4.35 19.24 -22.15
C PHE A 25 3.07 19.86 -21.62
N ASP A 26 1.96 19.13 -21.74
CA ASP A 26 0.70 19.44 -21.06
C ASP A 26 0.82 19.19 -19.55
N ALA A 27 1.59 18.18 -19.14
CA ALA A 27 1.82 17.92 -17.72
C ALA A 27 3.17 17.23 -17.43
N ILE A 28 3.67 17.44 -16.21
CA ILE A 28 4.80 16.70 -15.65
C ILE A 28 4.27 15.75 -14.57
N ILE A 29 4.51 14.45 -14.74
CA ILE A 29 4.14 13.41 -13.79
C ILE A 29 5.36 13.06 -12.95
N ILE A 30 5.23 13.17 -11.63
CA ILE A 30 6.30 12.90 -10.67
C ILE A 30 6.05 11.51 -10.08
N GLY A 31 6.86 10.53 -10.50
CA GLY A 31 6.75 9.12 -10.11
C GLY A 31 6.23 8.22 -11.23
N GLY A 32 7.03 7.25 -11.65
CA GLY A 32 6.72 6.21 -12.62
C GLY A 32 6.13 4.94 -11.98
N GLY A 33 5.28 5.12 -10.96
CA GLY A 33 4.53 4.03 -10.33
C GLY A 33 3.23 3.73 -11.08
N ALA A 34 2.38 2.88 -10.48
CA ALA A 34 1.10 2.49 -11.05
C ALA A 34 0.22 3.68 -11.49
N CYS A 35 0.01 4.65 -10.59
CA CYS A 35 -0.78 5.84 -10.88
C CYS A 35 -0.17 6.69 -12.01
N GLY A 36 1.16 6.91 -11.98
CA GLY A 36 1.84 7.74 -12.97
C GLY A 36 1.85 7.11 -14.36
N LEU A 37 2.10 5.80 -14.44
CA LEU A 37 2.06 5.06 -15.70
C LEU A 37 0.66 5.03 -16.31
N MET A 38 -0.37 4.77 -15.50
CA MET A 38 -1.76 4.84 -15.98
C MET A 38 -2.11 6.25 -16.45
N CYS A 39 -1.75 7.28 -15.69
CA CYS A 39 -1.99 8.67 -16.08
C CYS A 39 -1.31 9.02 -17.42
N ALA A 40 -0.06 8.59 -17.63
CA ALA A 40 0.67 8.87 -18.87
C ALA A 40 0.05 8.19 -20.09
N VAL A 41 -0.29 6.91 -19.97
CA VAL A 41 -0.94 6.15 -21.06
C VAL A 41 -2.29 6.76 -21.42
N GLN A 42 -3.12 7.07 -20.42
CA GLN A 42 -4.43 7.66 -20.65
C GLN A 42 -4.34 9.07 -21.22
N ALA A 43 -3.35 9.87 -20.79
CA ALA A 43 -3.08 11.18 -21.39
C ALA A 43 -2.68 11.04 -22.88
N GLY A 44 -1.86 10.05 -23.21
CA GLY A 44 -1.49 9.74 -24.59
C GLY A 44 -2.68 9.37 -25.47
N PHE A 45 -3.65 8.58 -24.97
CA PHE A 45 -4.89 8.30 -25.71
C PHE A 45 -5.74 9.55 -25.97
N LEU A 46 -5.60 10.59 -25.14
CA LEU A 46 -6.25 11.90 -25.33
C LEU A 46 -5.44 12.84 -26.23
N GLY A 47 -4.31 12.40 -26.78
CA GLY A 47 -3.41 13.22 -27.59
C GLY A 47 -2.59 14.25 -26.79
N LYS A 48 -2.52 14.10 -25.47
CA LYS A 48 -1.72 14.95 -24.58
C LYS A 48 -0.27 14.47 -24.54
N ARG A 49 0.65 15.39 -24.31
CA ARG A 49 2.08 15.12 -24.13
C ARG A 49 2.47 15.28 -22.68
N VAL A 50 2.88 14.20 -22.04
CA VAL A 50 3.36 14.24 -20.66
C VAL A 50 4.80 13.75 -20.55
N LEU A 51 5.45 14.20 -19.48
CA LEU A 51 6.77 13.72 -19.06
C LEU A 51 6.68 13.04 -17.70
N ILE A 52 7.09 11.79 -17.61
CA ILE A 52 7.28 11.10 -16.33
C ILE A 52 8.71 11.32 -15.83
N LEU A 53 8.86 11.80 -14.60
CA LEU A 53 10.11 11.86 -13.86
C LEU A 53 10.14 10.76 -12.80
N GLU A 54 10.99 9.75 -13.00
CA GLU A 54 11.17 8.62 -12.09
C GLU A 54 12.57 8.65 -11.46
N LYS A 55 12.60 8.55 -10.14
CA LYS A 55 13.85 8.59 -9.36
C LYS A 55 14.73 7.37 -9.61
N ASN A 56 14.13 6.20 -9.79
CA ASN A 56 14.86 4.95 -9.95
C ASN A 56 15.40 4.75 -11.38
N ASP A 57 16.22 3.71 -11.55
CA ASP A 57 16.77 3.27 -12.84
C ASP A 57 15.73 2.57 -13.74
N ARG A 58 14.49 2.43 -13.25
CA ARG A 58 13.36 1.80 -13.92
C ARG A 58 12.03 2.27 -13.32
N VAL A 59 10.96 2.25 -14.11
CA VAL A 59 9.60 2.47 -13.63
C VAL A 59 9.02 1.22 -12.97
N GLY A 60 7.91 1.38 -12.24
CA GLY A 60 7.11 0.26 -11.75
C GLY A 60 7.79 -0.59 -10.66
N ALA A 61 8.79 -0.09 -9.94
CA ALA A 61 9.53 -0.87 -8.93
C ALA A 61 8.61 -1.60 -7.92
N LYS A 62 7.57 -0.91 -7.41
CA LYS A 62 6.55 -1.54 -6.53
C LYS A 62 5.67 -2.57 -7.26
N ILE A 63 5.34 -2.35 -8.54
CA ILE A 63 4.61 -3.33 -9.37
C ILE A 63 5.44 -4.62 -9.45
N LEU A 64 6.73 -4.50 -9.79
CA LEU A 64 7.65 -5.62 -10.02
C LEU A 64 7.82 -6.55 -8.80
N ILE A 65 7.71 -6.04 -7.58
CA ILE A 65 7.83 -6.86 -6.36
C ILE A 65 6.48 -7.29 -5.77
N SER A 66 5.37 -6.69 -6.22
CA SER A 66 4.05 -6.92 -5.65
C SER A 66 3.55 -8.35 -5.90
N GLY A 67 2.74 -8.87 -4.98
CA GLY A 67 2.19 -10.24 -5.11
C GLY A 67 3.26 -11.34 -5.12
N GLY A 68 4.46 -11.05 -4.61
CA GLY A 68 5.62 -11.93 -4.70
C GLY A 68 6.23 -11.98 -6.12
N GLY A 69 6.21 -10.85 -6.84
CA GLY A 69 6.71 -10.75 -8.21
C GLY A 69 5.70 -11.09 -9.31
N ARG A 70 4.45 -11.36 -8.93
CA ARG A 70 3.37 -11.77 -9.85
C ARG A 70 2.41 -10.64 -10.19
N CYS A 71 2.35 -9.60 -9.36
CA CYS A 71 1.39 -8.50 -9.41
C CYS A 71 -0.06 -8.94 -9.18
N ASN A 72 -0.60 -8.63 -7.99
CA ASN A 72 -2.04 -8.70 -7.75
C ASN A 72 -2.67 -7.40 -8.24
N TYR A 73 -3.00 -7.30 -9.52
CA TYR A 73 -3.21 -6.02 -10.20
C TYR A 73 -4.58 -5.39 -9.94
N THR A 74 -5.58 -6.15 -9.49
CA THR A 74 -6.87 -5.62 -9.05
C THR A 74 -7.63 -6.65 -8.18
N ASN A 75 -8.82 -6.28 -7.70
CA ASN A 75 -9.73 -7.18 -7.00
C ASN A 75 -11.14 -7.09 -7.56
N LEU A 76 -11.77 -8.25 -7.83
CA LEU A 76 -13.17 -8.35 -8.30
C LEU A 76 -14.17 -7.65 -7.38
N TYR A 77 -13.85 -7.52 -6.10
CA TYR A 77 -14.73 -6.97 -5.07
C TYR A 77 -14.35 -5.54 -4.66
N ALA A 78 -13.53 -4.83 -5.45
CA ALA A 78 -13.13 -3.47 -5.11
C ALA A 78 -14.33 -2.50 -5.19
N THR A 79 -14.74 -2.03 -4.01
CA THR A 79 -15.68 -0.91 -3.82
C THR A 79 -15.08 0.08 -2.82
N ASP A 80 -15.75 1.21 -2.56
CA ASP A 80 -15.29 2.17 -1.54
C ASP A 80 -15.17 1.57 -0.13
N GLN A 81 -15.88 0.47 0.16
CA GLN A 81 -15.89 -0.16 1.47
C GLN A 81 -14.54 -0.82 1.86
N GLN A 82 -13.71 -1.16 0.88
CA GLN A 82 -12.40 -1.78 1.10
C GLN A 82 -11.26 -0.75 1.20
N PHE A 83 -11.59 0.53 1.40
CA PHE A 83 -10.62 1.61 1.52
C PHE A 83 -10.78 2.35 2.84
N ILE A 84 -9.65 2.70 3.44
CA ILE A 84 -9.54 3.50 4.65
C ILE A 84 -9.21 4.93 4.22
N SER A 85 -10.01 5.89 4.65
CA SER A 85 -9.83 7.33 4.45
C SER A 85 -10.55 8.10 5.56
N GLN A 86 -10.11 9.32 5.86
CA GLN A 86 -10.93 10.26 6.65
C GLN A 86 -12.23 10.65 5.94
N ASN A 87 -12.28 10.51 4.61
CA ASN A 87 -13.48 10.70 3.82
C ASN A 87 -13.86 9.39 3.09
N PRO A 88 -14.73 8.55 3.68
CA PRO A 88 -15.11 7.25 3.12
C PRO A 88 -15.77 7.30 1.74
N HIS A 89 -16.21 8.47 1.28
CA HIS A 89 -16.90 8.61 -0.01
C HIS A 89 -16.00 9.13 -1.13
N PHE A 90 -14.76 9.52 -0.81
CA PHE A 90 -13.87 10.20 -1.76
C PHE A 90 -13.58 9.36 -3.01
N CYS A 91 -13.27 8.07 -2.84
CA CYS A 91 -12.87 7.18 -3.94
C CYS A 91 -14.04 6.74 -4.83
N LYS A 92 -15.31 6.91 -4.40
CA LYS A 92 -16.50 6.51 -5.17
C LYS A 92 -16.53 7.11 -6.57
N SER A 93 -16.22 8.40 -6.68
CA SER A 93 -16.24 9.11 -7.95
C SER A 93 -15.16 8.61 -8.91
N ALA A 94 -14.01 8.15 -8.41
CA ALA A 94 -12.99 7.56 -9.26
C ALA A 94 -13.41 6.18 -9.75
N PHE A 95 -13.98 5.34 -8.87
CA PHE A 95 -14.45 4.01 -9.24
C PHE A 95 -15.67 3.99 -10.15
N SER A 96 -16.48 5.06 -10.18
CA SER A 96 -17.53 5.20 -11.21
C SER A 96 -17.00 5.63 -12.57
N GLN A 97 -15.79 6.20 -12.63
CA GLN A 97 -15.14 6.64 -13.88
C GLN A 97 -14.21 5.58 -14.46
N TRP A 98 -13.59 4.78 -13.59
CA TRP A 98 -12.74 3.65 -13.95
C TRP A 98 -13.02 2.48 -13.01
N THR A 99 -13.82 1.55 -13.50
CA THR A 99 -14.31 0.39 -12.75
C THR A 99 -13.27 -0.73 -12.69
N VAL A 100 -13.58 -1.80 -11.96
CA VAL A 100 -12.77 -3.03 -11.99
C VAL A 100 -12.84 -3.68 -13.38
N ASP A 101 -14.01 -3.67 -14.02
CA ASP A 101 -14.20 -4.23 -15.37
C ASP A 101 -13.40 -3.46 -16.42
N ASP A 102 -13.28 -2.13 -16.27
CA ASP A 102 -12.41 -1.31 -17.12
C ASP A 102 -10.93 -1.69 -16.95
N THR A 103 -10.48 -1.92 -15.71
CA THR A 103 -9.12 -2.43 -15.44
C THR A 103 -8.88 -3.79 -16.11
N ILE A 104 -9.82 -4.73 -15.98
CA ILE A 104 -9.70 -6.06 -16.58
C ILE A 104 -9.66 -5.93 -18.10
N SER A 105 -10.59 -5.19 -18.69
CA SER A 105 -10.68 -4.97 -20.13
C SER A 105 -9.43 -4.31 -20.70
N PHE A 106 -8.87 -3.32 -19.99
CA PHE A 106 -7.60 -2.68 -20.37
C PHE A 106 -6.46 -3.70 -20.44
N PHE A 107 -6.26 -4.49 -19.39
CA PHE A 107 -5.19 -5.47 -19.35
C PHE A 107 -5.38 -6.59 -20.39
N GLU A 108 -6.61 -7.08 -20.58
CA GLU A 108 -6.92 -8.10 -21.60
C GLU A 108 -6.67 -7.59 -23.02
N THR A 109 -7.03 -6.33 -23.29
CA THR A 109 -6.76 -5.66 -24.59
C THR A 109 -5.26 -5.67 -24.93
N TYR A 110 -4.41 -5.54 -23.91
CA TYR A 110 -2.95 -5.55 -24.04
C TYR A 110 -2.30 -6.89 -23.67
N GLY A 111 -3.06 -7.98 -23.75
CA GLY A 111 -2.53 -9.35 -23.69
C GLY A 111 -2.29 -9.91 -22.29
N ILE A 112 -2.77 -9.23 -21.24
CA ILE A 112 -2.70 -9.71 -19.85
C ILE A 112 -4.06 -10.28 -19.45
N SER A 113 -4.23 -11.60 -19.60
CA SER A 113 -5.39 -12.31 -19.05
C SER A 113 -5.23 -12.51 -17.54
N GLY A 114 -6.31 -12.28 -16.81
CA GLY A 114 -6.38 -12.48 -15.36
C GLY A 114 -6.70 -13.91 -14.95
N LYS A 115 -6.16 -14.34 -13.81
CA LYS A 115 -6.63 -15.49 -13.05
C LYS A 115 -6.95 -15.09 -11.61
N GLU A 116 -8.09 -15.53 -11.12
CA GLU A 116 -8.43 -15.38 -9.70
C GLU A 116 -7.63 -16.37 -8.87
N LYS A 117 -7.10 -15.90 -7.74
CA LYS A 117 -6.48 -16.76 -6.72
C LYS A 117 -7.49 -17.12 -5.63
N THR A 118 -7.77 -16.16 -4.75
CA THR A 118 -8.76 -16.26 -3.67
C THR A 118 -9.32 -14.88 -3.39
N LEU A 119 -10.54 -14.79 -2.85
CA LEU A 119 -11.13 -13.53 -2.39
C LEU A 119 -11.10 -12.42 -3.47
N GLY A 120 -11.35 -12.76 -4.73
CA GLY A 120 -11.39 -11.81 -5.84
C GLY A 120 -10.03 -11.30 -6.31
N GLN A 121 -8.91 -11.78 -5.76
CA GLN A 121 -7.57 -11.32 -6.14
C GLN A 121 -7.21 -11.76 -7.56
N LEU A 122 -6.88 -10.80 -8.43
CA LEU A 122 -6.53 -11.07 -9.82
C LEU A 122 -5.02 -10.91 -10.07
N PHE A 123 -4.44 -11.94 -10.67
CA PHE A 123 -3.04 -11.99 -11.08
C PHE A 123 -2.95 -12.29 -12.59
N PRO A 124 -1.90 -11.84 -13.30
CA PRO A 124 -1.64 -12.29 -14.66
C PRO A 124 -1.54 -13.82 -14.71
N VAL A 125 -2.11 -14.45 -15.73
CA VAL A 125 -1.95 -15.89 -15.95
C VAL A 125 -0.47 -16.30 -15.98
N SER A 126 0.39 -15.44 -16.53
CA SER A 126 1.84 -15.61 -16.62
C SER A 126 2.58 -15.60 -15.28
N ASP A 127 1.95 -15.15 -14.19
CA ASP A 127 2.56 -14.93 -12.87
C ASP A 127 3.78 -13.97 -12.92
N LYS A 128 3.81 -13.02 -13.85
CA LYS A 128 4.93 -12.07 -13.99
C LYS A 128 4.44 -10.63 -13.88
N ALA A 129 4.87 -9.95 -12.83
CA ALA A 129 4.66 -8.51 -12.67
C ALA A 129 5.38 -7.69 -13.76
N LYS A 130 6.44 -8.24 -14.35
CA LYS A 130 7.17 -7.59 -15.45
C LYS A 130 6.25 -7.33 -16.64
N ASP A 131 5.38 -8.27 -16.97
CA ASP A 131 4.46 -8.17 -18.10
C ASP A 131 3.51 -6.96 -17.92
N VAL A 132 3.06 -6.70 -16.68
CA VAL A 132 2.24 -5.52 -16.35
C VAL A 132 3.00 -4.22 -16.60
N VAL A 133 4.27 -4.14 -16.19
CA VAL A 133 5.10 -2.94 -16.43
C VAL A 133 5.37 -2.76 -17.93
N GLU A 134 5.65 -3.85 -18.64
CA GLU A 134 5.91 -3.84 -20.09
C GLU A 134 4.71 -3.30 -20.89
N VAL A 135 3.48 -3.65 -20.51
CA VAL A 135 2.26 -3.06 -21.11
C VAL A 135 2.31 -1.54 -21.03
N PHE A 136 2.56 -0.97 -19.85
CA PHE A 136 2.59 0.49 -19.70
C PHE A 136 3.77 1.13 -20.42
N THR A 137 4.97 0.56 -20.36
CA THR A 137 6.14 1.16 -21.02
C THR A 137 6.03 1.12 -22.53
N ASN A 138 5.49 0.03 -23.11
CA ASN A 138 5.27 -0.07 -24.54
C ASN A 138 4.21 0.94 -25.00
N LEU A 139 3.12 1.09 -24.23
CA LEU A 139 2.09 2.08 -24.54
C LEU A 139 2.61 3.52 -24.43
N CYS A 140 3.43 3.82 -23.43
CA CYS A 140 4.08 5.12 -23.35
C CYS A 140 4.96 5.40 -24.59
N ASP A 141 5.75 4.42 -25.04
CA ASP A 141 6.58 4.54 -26.24
C ASP A 141 5.74 4.75 -27.52
N ASP A 142 4.72 3.90 -27.72
CA ASP A 142 3.78 3.98 -28.85
C ASP A 142 3.03 5.33 -28.92
N LEU A 143 2.71 5.89 -27.75
CA LEU A 143 1.99 7.16 -27.61
C LEU A 143 2.93 8.38 -27.50
N GLY A 144 4.25 8.19 -27.66
CA GLY A 144 5.25 9.25 -27.61
C GLY A 144 5.37 9.96 -26.24
N GLN A 145 5.02 9.27 -25.16
CA GLN A 145 5.14 9.79 -23.79
C GLN A 145 6.58 9.64 -23.31
N GLU A 146 7.17 10.71 -22.78
CA GLU A 146 8.56 10.68 -22.34
C GLU A 146 8.68 10.15 -20.90
N ILE A 147 9.69 9.32 -20.66
CA ILE A 147 10.04 8.81 -19.33
C ILE A 147 11.51 9.10 -19.07
N TRP A 148 11.79 9.97 -18.10
CA TRP A 148 13.14 10.21 -17.62
C TRP A 148 13.37 9.42 -16.33
N LEU A 149 14.33 8.50 -16.40
CA LEU A 149 14.81 7.67 -15.29
C LEU A 149 16.00 8.35 -14.60
N ASN A 150 16.34 7.90 -13.39
CA ASN A 150 17.36 8.55 -12.55
C ASN A 150 17.13 10.07 -12.44
N ALA A 151 15.85 10.45 -12.38
CA ALA A 151 15.35 11.81 -12.38
C ALA A 151 14.70 12.11 -11.01
N GLU A 152 15.52 12.56 -10.06
CA GLU A 152 15.02 12.90 -8.73
C GLU A 152 14.51 14.34 -8.70
N VAL A 153 13.20 14.50 -8.53
CA VAL A 153 12.60 15.82 -8.35
C VAL A 153 12.98 16.40 -6.99
N LYS A 154 13.48 17.64 -6.99
CA LYS A 154 13.94 18.34 -5.79
C LYS A 154 12.98 19.45 -5.37
N ALA A 155 12.27 20.08 -6.30
CA ALA A 155 11.30 21.14 -6.02
C ALA A 155 10.24 21.25 -7.11
N VAL A 156 9.05 21.69 -6.71
CA VAL A 156 7.95 22.10 -7.58
C VAL A 156 7.52 23.49 -7.13
N GLU A 157 7.56 24.44 -8.04
CA GLU A 157 7.18 25.83 -7.80
C GLU A 157 6.12 26.24 -8.83
N LYS A 158 5.28 27.22 -8.48
CA LYS A 158 4.26 27.74 -9.38
C LYS A 158 4.33 29.26 -9.45
N THR A 159 4.50 29.80 -10.64
CA THR A 159 4.61 31.24 -10.90
C THR A 159 3.74 31.57 -12.11
N GLU A 160 2.90 32.61 -12.01
CA GLU A 160 2.05 33.10 -13.11
C GLU A 160 1.20 32.00 -13.79
N GLY A 161 0.77 31.00 -13.02
CA GLY A 161 -0.07 29.91 -13.53
C GLY A 161 0.68 28.71 -14.09
N ILE A 162 2.01 28.79 -14.26
CA ILE A 162 2.85 27.71 -14.79
C ILE A 162 3.66 27.07 -13.67
N PHE A 163 3.83 25.74 -13.72
CA PHE A 163 4.73 25.04 -12.81
C PHE A 163 6.14 24.99 -13.38
N THR A 164 7.12 25.15 -12.50
CA THR A 164 8.52 24.83 -12.78
C THR A 164 8.96 23.71 -11.83
N VAL A 165 9.40 22.60 -12.43
CA VAL A 165 9.89 21.42 -11.73
C VAL A 165 11.40 21.40 -11.85
N ARG A 166 12.08 21.43 -10.70
CA ARG A 166 13.53 21.29 -10.62
C ARG A 166 13.86 19.84 -10.28
N ALA A 167 14.60 19.18 -11.16
CA ALA A 167 15.01 17.79 -11.01
C ALA A 167 16.52 17.63 -11.16
N GLU A 168 17.06 16.58 -10.55
CA GLU A 168 18.42 16.09 -10.81
C GLU A 168 18.30 14.86 -11.69
N VAL A 169 18.73 14.97 -12.95
CA VAL A 169 18.63 13.93 -13.98
C VAL A 169 20.05 13.48 -14.33
N ASN A 170 20.38 12.23 -14.04
CA ASN A 170 21.73 11.68 -14.26
C ASN A 170 22.85 12.57 -13.65
N GLY A 171 22.59 13.14 -12.47
CA GLY A 171 23.53 14.02 -11.76
C GLY A 171 23.61 15.46 -12.29
N LYS A 172 22.76 15.84 -13.24
CA LYS A 172 22.67 17.22 -13.76
C LYS A 172 21.36 17.87 -13.32
N GLN A 173 21.42 19.16 -13.01
CA GLN A 173 20.22 19.90 -12.63
C GLN A 173 19.45 20.35 -13.88
N GLU A 174 18.18 19.98 -13.94
CA GLU A 174 17.24 20.30 -15.01
C GLU A 174 16.07 21.11 -14.47
N TYR A 175 15.55 22.01 -15.31
CA TYR A 175 14.37 22.83 -15.04
C TYR A 175 13.37 22.62 -16.17
N ILE A 176 12.19 22.09 -15.82
CA ILE A 176 11.15 21.70 -16.77
C ILE A 176 9.88 22.45 -16.38
N SER A 177 9.14 22.97 -17.37
CA SER A 177 7.92 23.73 -17.11
C SER A 177 6.72 23.12 -17.84
N ALA A 178 5.56 23.14 -17.17
CA ALA A 178 4.29 22.68 -17.71
C ALA A 178 3.12 23.40 -17.01
N PRO A 179 1.93 23.49 -17.64
CA PRO A 179 0.76 24.07 -17.00
C PRO A 179 0.21 23.20 -15.86
N SER A 180 0.48 21.89 -15.89
CA SER A 180 0.01 20.93 -14.88
C SER A 180 1.14 20.06 -14.31
N VAL A 181 1.00 19.67 -13.05
CA VAL A 181 1.87 18.70 -12.36
C VAL A 181 1.01 17.63 -11.71
N VAL A 182 1.35 16.36 -11.96
CA VAL A 182 0.72 15.20 -11.33
C VAL A 182 1.68 14.60 -10.31
N MET A 183 1.30 14.66 -9.03
CA MET A 183 2.04 14.00 -7.96
C MET A 183 1.60 12.54 -7.84
N ALA A 184 2.43 11.63 -8.36
CA ALA A 184 2.24 10.17 -8.33
C ALA A 184 3.43 9.44 -7.65
N ALA A 185 4.11 10.12 -6.72
CA ALA A 185 5.37 9.68 -6.11
C ALA A 185 5.20 8.52 -5.09
N GLY A 186 3.97 8.08 -4.84
CA GLY A 186 3.65 7.00 -3.90
C GLY A 186 3.75 7.40 -2.41
N GLY A 187 3.73 6.39 -1.54
CA GLY A 187 3.87 6.56 -0.09
C GLY A 187 5.27 6.25 0.42
N LEU A 188 5.41 6.22 1.75
CA LEU A 188 6.64 5.94 2.49
C LEU A 188 7.15 4.48 2.51
N PRO A 189 6.34 3.42 2.25
CA PRO A 189 6.81 2.04 2.39
C PRO A 189 7.90 1.65 1.40
N ILE A 190 8.83 0.85 1.92
CA ILE A 190 10.00 0.30 1.25
C ILE A 190 10.93 1.41 0.70
N PRO A 191 11.53 2.26 1.58
CA PRO A 191 12.42 3.35 1.17
C PRO A 191 13.59 2.92 0.28
N LYS A 192 14.08 1.67 0.47
CA LYS A 192 15.14 1.07 -0.35
C LYS A 192 14.78 0.93 -1.83
N MET A 193 13.50 1.05 -2.20
CA MET A 193 13.01 1.05 -3.58
C MET A 193 12.66 2.46 -4.09
N GLY A 194 13.21 3.51 -3.46
CA GLY A 194 13.04 4.89 -3.91
C GLY A 194 11.80 5.60 -3.36
N ALA A 195 11.05 4.97 -2.44
CA ALA A 195 9.96 5.65 -1.72
C ALA A 195 10.49 6.83 -0.90
N THR A 196 9.82 7.97 -0.99
CA THR A 196 10.17 9.20 -0.27
C THR A 196 8.91 9.94 0.19
N ASP A 197 9.09 10.93 1.05
CA ASP A 197 8.02 11.82 1.51
C ASP A 197 7.78 13.01 0.57
N PHE A 198 8.34 13.00 -0.65
CA PHE A 198 8.36 14.17 -1.54
C PHE A 198 6.97 14.73 -1.84
N GLY A 199 6.00 13.86 -2.17
CA GLY A 199 4.63 14.30 -2.43
C GLY A 199 3.98 14.98 -1.22
N LEU A 200 4.22 14.47 -0.01
CA LEU A 200 3.70 15.05 1.22
C LEU A 200 4.37 16.41 1.54
N ARG A 201 5.68 16.52 1.33
CA ARG A 201 6.39 17.81 1.48
C ARG A 201 5.92 18.84 0.48
N THR A 202 5.73 18.45 -0.78
CA THR A 202 5.21 19.35 -1.82
C THR A 202 3.80 19.84 -1.48
N ALA A 203 2.90 18.96 -1.05
CA ALA A 203 1.57 19.34 -0.58
C ALA A 203 1.63 20.35 0.59
N ARG A 204 2.49 20.13 1.59
CA ARG A 204 2.70 21.10 2.70
C ARG A 204 3.23 22.44 2.22
N ASN A 205 4.17 22.45 1.27
CA ASN A 205 4.71 23.70 0.70
C ASN A 205 3.63 24.52 -0.01
N PHE A 206 2.62 23.86 -0.58
CA PHE A 206 1.44 24.48 -1.16
C PHE A 206 0.31 24.74 -0.15
N GLY A 207 0.55 24.58 1.16
CA GLY A 207 -0.42 24.88 2.21
C GLY A 207 -1.60 23.90 2.31
N MET A 208 -1.42 22.67 1.82
CA MET A 208 -2.42 21.60 1.90
C MET A 208 -2.25 20.81 3.19
N GLN A 209 -3.37 20.32 3.74
CA GLN A 209 -3.37 19.45 4.91
C GLN A 209 -2.94 18.03 4.58
N ILE A 210 -2.21 17.41 5.52
CA ILE A 210 -1.76 16.02 5.46
C ILE A 210 -2.38 15.29 6.65
N ILE A 211 -3.03 14.16 6.39
CA ILE A 211 -3.48 13.22 7.42
C ILE A 211 -2.27 12.42 7.91
N ASP A 212 -2.15 12.28 9.24
CA ASP A 212 -1.06 11.56 9.89
C ASP A 212 -0.84 10.18 9.27
N THR A 213 0.41 9.94 8.87
CA THR A 213 0.76 8.74 8.15
C THR A 213 1.16 7.61 9.10
N ALA A 214 0.77 6.37 8.78
CA ALA A 214 1.20 5.19 9.52
C ALA A 214 1.50 4.01 8.57
N PRO A 215 2.41 3.09 8.96
CA PRO A 215 2.54 1.80 8.29
C PRO A 215 1.21 1.04 8.28
N ALA A 216 0.85 0.45 7.13
CA ALA A 216 -0.35 -0.36 6.95
C ALA A 216 -0.03 -1.59 6.11
N LEU A 217 -0.85 -2.64 6.24
CA LEU A 217 -0.53 -3.97 5.71
C LEU A 217 0.88 -4.40 6.14
N VAL A 218 1.11 -4.39 7.45
CA VAL A 218 2.42 -4.53 8.07
C VAL A 218 2.37 -5.61 9.15
N PRO A 219 3.41 -6.45 9.29
CA PRO A 219 3.42 -7.40 10.37
C PRO A 219 3.52 -6.75 11.75
N LEU A 220 2.98 -7.44 12.76
CA LEU A 220 2.90 -6.97 14.14
C LEU A 220 3.92 -7.69 15.02
N THR A 221 4.56 -6.97 15.93
CA THR A 221 5.62 -7.49 16.81
C THR A 221 5.09 -7.89 18.17
N ILE A 222 5.68 -8.94 18.74
CA ILE A 222 5.45 -9.38 20.11
C ILE A 222 6.78 -9.36 20.86
N THR A 223 6.79 -8.80 22.07
CA THR A 223 7.99 -8.67 22.91
C THR A 223 7.70 -9.09 24.35
N GLY A 224 8.75 -9.19 25.17
CA GLY A 224 8.62 -9.44 26.60
C GLY A 224 8.25 -10.89 26.91
N LYS A 225 7.41 -11.10 27.93
CA LYS A 225 7.12 -12.44 28.47
C LYS A 225 6.49 -13.42 27.47
N ASP A 226 5.74 -12.91 26.50
CA ASP A 226 5.02 -13.76 25.54
C ASP A 226 5.89 -14.13 24.33
N GLN A 227 6.97 -13.38 24.07
CA GLN A 227 7.84 -13.54 22.90
C GLN A 227 8.34 -14.98 22.69
N PRO A 228 8.87 -15.71 23.71
CA PRO A 228 9.33 -17.08 23.53
C PRO A 228 8.25 -18.03 22.99
N TRP A 229 6.97 -17.81 23.36
CA TRP A 229 5.86 -18.64 22.91
C TRP A 229 5.54 -18.44 21.41
N TYR A 230 5.69 -17.21 20.89
CA TYR A 230 5.54 -16.94 19.45
C TYR A 230 6.76 -17.39 18.65
N GLU A 231 7.97 -17.21 19.20
CA GLU A 231 9.23 -17.61 18.58
C GLU A 231 9.28 -19.11 18.30
N GLN A 232 8.92 -19.93 19.30
CA GLN A 232 8.88 -21.37 19.10
C GLN A 232 7.92 -21.76 17.98
N LEU A 233 6.86 -20.99 17.73
CA LEU A 233 5.88 -21.24 16.66
C LEU A 233 6.30 -20.75 15.28
N SER A 234 7.47 -20.10 15.14
CA SER A 234 7.93 -19.54 13.85
C SER A 234 7.79 -20.54 12.69
N GLY A 235 7.20 -20.07 11.58
CA GLY A 235 6.89 -20.84 10.39
C GLY A 235 5.54 -21.56 10.41
N ASN A 236 4.82 -21.57 11.54
CA ASN A 236 3.49 -22.15 11.61
C ASN A 236 2.42 -21.18 11.06
N SER A 237 1.45 -21.72 10.31
CA SER A 237 0.31 -20.99 9.75
C SER A 237 -1.00 -21.56 10.28
N VAL A 238 -1.96 -20.69 10.58
CA VAL A 238 -3.30 -21.07 11.06
C VAL A 238 -4.34 -20.21 10.36
N PHE A 239 -5.33 -20.83 9.72
CA PHE A 239 -6.50 -20.11 9.20
C PHE A 239 -7.38 -19.68 10.38
N CYS A 240 -7.65 -18.38 10.51
CA CYS A 240 -8.34 -17.84 11.66
C CYS A 240 -9.14 -16.59 11.29
N ARG A 241 -9.99 -16.13 12.20
CA ARG A 241 -10.53 -14.76 12.14
C ARG A 241 -9.73 -13.87 13.07
N VAL A 242 -9.26 -12.72 12.57
CA VAL A 242 -8.58 -11.70 13.38
C VAL A 242 -9.42 -10.44 13.40
N TRP A 243 -9.67 -9.86 14.57
CA TRP A 243 -10.48 -8.64 14.68
C TRP A 243 -10.05 -7.71 15.82
N ASN A 244 -10.58 -6.49 15.73
CA ASN A 244 -10.68 -5.51 16.81
C ASN A 244 -12.05 -4.81 16.70
N ASP A 245 -12.27 -3.74 17.46
CA ASP A 245 -13.54 -3.00 17.47
C ASP A 245 -13.92 -2.36 16.13
N ARG A 246 -12.99 -2.29 15.17
CA ARG A 246 -13.14 -1.57 13.90
C ARG A 246 -13.25 -2.46 12.68
N ALA A 247 -12.61 -3.63 12.69
CA ALA A 247 -12.58 -4.51 11.53
C ALA A 247 -12.34 -5.98 11.92
N SER A 248 -12.71 -6.88 11.01
CA SER A 248 -12.54 -8.33 11.15
C SER A 248 -12.18 -8.96 9.81
N PHE A 249 -11.23 -9.91 9.81
CA PHE A 249 -10.71 -10.57 8.61
C PHE A 249 -10.49 -12.06 8.86
N GLU A 250 -10.99 -12.90 7.94
CA GLU A 250 -10.74 -14.35 7.95
C GLU A 250 -9.65 -14.71 6.93
N GLU A 251 -8.49 -15.11 7.43
CA GLU A 251 -7.40 -15.68 6.64
C GLU A 251 -6.34 -16.32 7.55
N ASN A 252 -5.32 -16.87 6.95
CA ASN A 252 -4.11 -17.35 7.57
C ASN A 252 -3.36 -16.24 8.30
N ILE A 253 -2.99 -16.54 9.54
CA ILE A 253 -1.89 -15.88 10.26
C ILE A 253 -0.63 -16.72 10.09
N LEU A 254 0.52 -16.07 10.18
CA LEU A 254 1.84 -16.69 10.18
C LEU A 254 2.59 -16.29 11.44
N PHE A 255 2.99 -17.27 12.23
CA PHE A 255 3.88 -17.08 13.37
C PHE A 255 5.32 -16.87 12.90
N THR A 256 6.02 -15.93 13.51
CA THR A 256 7.41 -15.58 13.19
C THR A 256 8.24 -15.42 14.45
N HIS A 257 9.56 -15.44 14.30
CA HIS A 257 10.51 -15.20 15.40
C HIS A 257 10.44 -13.81 16.05
N TRP A 258 9.61 -12.89 15.59
CA TRP A 258 9.42 -11.57 16.23
C TRP A 258 7.95 -11.21 16.46
N GLY A 259 7.00 -12.11 16.17
CA GLY A 259 5.57 -11.84 16.30
C GLY A 259 4.74 -12.48 15.20
N LEU A 260 3.81 -11.71 14.62
CA LEU A 260 2.75 -12.21 13.77
C LEU A 260 2.77 -11.53 12.39
N SER A 261 2.51 -12.33 11.36
CA SER A 261 2.39 -11.92 9.95
C SER A 261 1.25 -12.71 9.29
N GLY A 262 1.21 -12.77 7.97
CA GLY A 262 0.17 -13.44 7.19
C GLY A 262 -1.01 -12.54 6.89
N PRO A 263 -1.82 -12.86 5.87
CA PRO A 263 -2.83 -11.95 5.33
C PRO A 263 -3.80 -11.38 6.37
N ALA A 264 -4.27 -12.17 7.34
CA ALA A 264 -5.17 -11.67 8.37
C ALA A 264 -4.52 -10.61 9.28
N ILE A 265 -3.22 -10.78 9.62
CA ILE A 265 -2.47 -9.79 10.40
C ILE A 265 -2.21 -8.53 9.60
N LEU A 266 -1.81 -8.67 8.32
CA LEU A 266 -1.57 -7.52 7.46
C LEU A 266 -2.87 -6.70 7.32
N GLN A 267 -4.02 -7.35 7.11
CA GLN A 267 -5.30 -6.65 7.04
C GLN A 267 -5.62 -5.90 8.34
N ILE A 268 -5.60 -6.58 9.50
CA ILE A 268 -5.97 -5.95 10.77
C ILE A 268 -4.97 -4.87 11.21
N SER A 269 -3.70 -4.95 10.80
CA SER A 269 -2.68 -3.95 11.15
C SER A 269 -3.10 -2.56 10.66
N SER A 270 -3.80 -2.49 9.54
CA SER A 270 -4.32 -1.24 8.98
C SER A 270 -5.46 -0.63 9.80
N TYR A 271 -6.00 -1.36 10.78
CA TYR A 271 -7.04 -0.90 11.70
C TYR A 271 -6.54 -0.83 13.14
N TRP A 272 -5.38 -1.40 13.46
CA TRP A 272 -4.75 -1.38 14.78
C TRP A 272 -4.03 -0.05 15.02
N LYS A 273 -3.95 0.35 16.29
CA LYS A 273 -3.15 1.48 16.77
C LYS A 273 -2.27 1.04 17.95
N PRO A 274 -1.10 1.67 18.16
CA PRO A 274 -0.24 1.37 19.29
C PRO A 274 -0.98 1.35 20.64
N GLY A 275 -0.76 0.28 21.42
CA GLY A 275 -1.36 0.09 22.73
C GLY A 275 -2.66 -0.73 22.73
N GLU A 276 -3.28 -0.95 21.57
CA GLU A 276 -4.51 -1.71 21.45
C GLU A 276 -4.28 -3.23 21.35
N VAL A 277 -5.39 -3.96 21.54
CA VAL A 277 -5.46 -5.43 21.48
C VAL A 277 -6.13 -5.85 20.18
N ILE A 278 -5.73 -7.01 19.67
CA ILE A 278 -6.48 -7.76 18.66
C ILE A 278 -6.88 -9.11 19.25
N TYR A 279 -7.94 -9.69 18.69
CA TYR A 279 -8.44 -11.00 19.06
C TYR A 279 -8.35 -11.93 17.87
N ILE A 280 -8.09 -13.20 18.15
CA ILE A 280 -7.95 -14.25 17.15
C ILE A 280 -8.88 -15.41 17.52
N ASP A 281 -9.74 -15.79 16.59
CA ASP A 281 -10.57 -16.98 16.64
C ASP A 281 -9.82 -18.00 15.81
N LEU A 282 -9.11 -18.88 16.51
CA LEU A 282 -8.22 -19.89 15.93
C LEU A 282 -9.00 -21.00 15.21
N LEU A 283 -10.32 -21.07 15.41
CA LEU A 283 -11.17 -22.07 14.78
C LEU A 283 -12.47 -21.44 14.27
N PRO A 284 -12.37 -20.51 13.30
CA PRO A 284 -13.52 -19.78 12.81
C PRO A 284 -14.52 -20.75 12.16
N ASN A 285 -15.80 -20.39 12.24
CA ASN A 285 -16.92 -21.15 11.66
C ASN A 285 -17.18 -22.53 12.30
N GLN A 286 -16.50 -22.88 13.39
CA GLN A 286 -16.75 -24.09 14.17
C GLN A 286 -16.86 -23.77 15.66
N ASN A 287 -17.39 -24.70 16.45
CA ASN A 287 -17.53 -24.55 17.89
C ASN A 287 -16.72 -25.65 18.59
N ILE A 288 -15.62 -25.28 19.25
CA ILE A 288 -14.72 -26.25 19.89
C ILE A 288 -15.42 -27.03 21.01
N ALA A 289 -16.35 -26.42 21.74
CA ALA A 289 -17.09 -27.10 22.81
C ALA A 289 -17.97 -28.22 22.27
N GLU A 290 -18.63 -27.99 21.12
CA GLU A 290 -19.44 -29.00 20.45
C GLU A 290 -18.57 -30.12 19.85
N LEU A 291 -17.42 -29.77 19.25
CA LEU A 291 -16.47 -30.78 18.75
C LEU A 291 -15.91 -31.65 19.89
N ILE A 292 -15.58 -31.05 21.04
CA ILE A 292 -15.15 -31.79 22.23
C ILE A 292 -16.24 -32.72 22.73
N LYS A 293 -17.51 -32.25 22.75
CA LYS A 293 -18.65 -33.06 23.18
C LYS A 293 -18.84 -34.28 22.27
N GLN A 294 -18.81 -34.08 20.95
CA GLN A 294 -18.94 -35.17 19.97
C GLN A 294 -17.80 -36.19 20.10
N GLU A 295 -16.55 -35.73 20.19
CA GLU A 295 -15.41 -36.63 20.36
C GLU A 295 -15.44 -37.32 21.73
N ARG A 296 -15.95 -36.67 22.78
CA ARG A 296 -16.12 -37.30 24.10
C ARG A 296 -17.08 -38.48 24.06
N GLU A 297 -18.18 -38.37 23.31
CA GLU A 297 -19.16 -39.44 23.14
C GLU A 297 -18.57 -40.61 22.34
N ALA A 298 -17.79 -40.32 21.30
CA ALA A 298 -17.16 -41.34 20.45
C ALA A 298 -15.93 -42.00 21.10
N ASN A 299 -15.06 -41.22 21.75
CA ASN A 299 -13.77 -41.63 22.27
C ASN A 299 -13.30 -40.77 23.46
N GLY A 300 -14.07 -40.77 24.56
CA GLY A 300 -13.74 -40.00 25.76
C GLY A 300 -12.37 -40.27 26.41
N LYS A 301 -11.72 -41.40 26.10
CA LYS A 301 -10.37 -41.72 26.60
C LYS A 301 -9.26 -41.01 25.82
N ARG A 302 -9.57 -40.38 24.68
CA ARG A 302 -8.61 -39.59 23.90
C ARG A 302 -8.08 -38.43 24.75
N MET A 303 -6.77 -38.21 24.70
CA MET A 303 -6.11 -37.06 25.35
C MET A 303 -6.49 -35.76 24.66
N LEU A 304 -6.71 -34.67 25.41
CA LEU A 304 -7.04 -33.36 24.84
C LEU A 304 -5.97 -32.91 23.85
N LEU A 305 -4.68 -33.08 24.17
CA LEU A 305 -3.59 -32.77 23.24
C LEU A 305 -3.72 -33.53 21.91
N ALA A 306 -4.07 -34.82 21.94
CA ALA A 306 -4.24 -35.62 20.73
C ALA A 306 -5.47 -35.20 19.92
N PHE A 307 -6.51 -34.66 20.58
CA PHE A 307 -7.66 -34.06 19.93
C PHE A 307 -7.31 -32.74 19.24
N ILE A 308 -6.67 -31.80 19.96
CA ILE A 308 -6.23 -30.50 19.43
C ILE A 308 -5.21 -30.68 18.28
N ALA A 309 -4.31 -31.66 18.37
CA ALA A 309 -3.37 -32.00 17.29
C ALA A 309 -4.05 -32.59 16.04
N GLY A 310 -5.34 -32.94 16.10
CA GLY A 310 -6.15 -33.28 14.93
C GLY A 310 -6.77 -32.06 14.24
N LEU A 311 -6.86 -30.92 14.94
CA LEU A 311 -7.40 -29.66 14.40
C LEU A 311 -6.29 -28.73 13.88
N TYR A 312 -5.10 -28.81 14.48
CA TYR A 312 -3.96 -27.95 14.17
C TYR A 312 -2.71 -28.76 13.90
N THR A 313 -1.62 -28.08 13.51
CA THR A 313 -0.31 -28.75 13.46
C THR A 313 0.09 -29.24 14.84
N ARG A 314 0.84 -30.35 14.88
CA ARG A 314 1.34 -30.93 16.14
C ARG A 314 2.08 -29.91 17.00
N LYS A 315 2.93 -29.11 16.36
CA LYS A 315 3.73 -28.05 16.99
C LYS A 315 2.85 -26.97 17.63
N PHE A 316 1.77 -26.56 16.97
CA PHE A 316 0.83 -25.58 17.52
C PHE A 316 0.02 -26.15 18.68
N ALA A 317 -0.45 -27.40 18.55
CA ALA A 317 -1.15 -28.09 19.63
C ALA A 317 -0.29 -28.28 20.89
N GLU A 318 0.99 -28.61 20.72
CA GLU A 318 1.96 -28.71 21.82
C GLU A 318 2.16 -27.34 22.49
N ALA A 319 2.34 -26.25 21.72
CA ALA A 319 2.47 -24.91 22.30
C ALA A 319 1.19 -24.43 23.04
N LEU A 320 0.01 -24.83 22.57
CA LEU A 320 -1.24 -24.56 23.29
C LEU A 320 -1.37 -25.34 24.61
N SER A 321 -0.59 -26.41 24.79
CA SER A 321 -0.61 -27.20 26.04
C SER A 321 -0.12 -26.40 27.24
N ASP A 322 0.68 -25.35 27.03
CA ASP A 322 1.09 -24.41 28.10
C ASP A 322 -0.10 -23.62 28.69
N ARG A 323 -1.26 -23.63 27.99
CA ARG A 323 -2.44 -22.82 28.30
C ARG A 323 -3.71 -23.64 28.47
N LEU A 324 -3.64 -24.96 28.26
CA LEU A 324 -4.77 -25.89 28.27
C LEU A 324 -4.47 -27.08 29.19
N PRO A 325 -5.49 -27.74 29.77
CA PRO A 325 -5.31 -28.96 30.55
C PRO A 325 -5.06 -30.17 29.63
N ALA A 326 -3.98 -30.11 28.86
CA ALA A 326 -3.67 -30.98 27.72
C ALA A 326 -3.43 -32.46 28.12
N GLU A 327 -3.07 -32.69 29.38
CA GLU A 327 -2.89 -33.98 30.03
C GLU A 327 -4.20 -34.66 30.44
N LYS A 328 -5.34 -33.95 30.44
CA LYS A 328 -6.64 -34.56 30.68
C LYS A 328 -7.10 -35.33 29.43
N ASN A 329 -7.80 -36.44 29.65
CA ASN A 329 -8.62 -37.04 28.60
C ASN A 329 -9.95 -36.28 28.47
N LEU A 330 -10.61 -36.43 27.32
CA LEU A 330 -11.82 -35.67 27.03
C LEU A 330 -12.98 -35.97 27.99
N ALA A 331 -13.07 -37.18 28.53
CA ALA A 331 -14.08 -37.56 29.52
C ALA A 331 -13.88 -36.90 30.89
N SER A 332 -12.64 -36.56 31.24
CA SER A 332 -12.27 -35.89 32.50
C SER A 332 -12.39 -34.37 32.45
N LEU A 333 -12.66 -33.78 31.29
CA LEU A 333 -12.84 -32.33 31.15
C LEU A 333 -14.15 -31.88 31.78
N THR A 334 -14.06 -30.99 32.76
CA THR A 334 -15.20 -30.35 33.42
C THR A 334 -15.88 -29.34 32.50
N LYS A 335 -17.04 -28.83 32.92
CA LYS A 335 -17.71 -27.72 32.21
C LYS A 335 -16.82 -26.48 32.15
N THR A 336 -16.16 -26.14 33.26
CA THR A 336 -15.23 -25.01 33.33
C THR A 336 -14.04 -25.20 32.40
N ASP A 337 -13.46 -26.41 32.33
CA ASP A 337 -12.37 -26.70 31.38
C ASP A 337 -12.82 -26.41 29.92
N ILE A 338 -14.03 -26.82 29.55
CA ILE A 338 -14.56 -26.59 28.19
C ILE A 338 -14.79 -25.10 27.92
N GLU A 339 -15.32 -24.35 28.90
CA GLU A 339 -15.53 -22.91 28.79
C GLU A 339 -14.20 -22.16 28.61
N GLU A 340 -13.16 -22.52 29.37
CA GLU A 340 -11.82 -21.94 29.25
C GLU A 340 -11.14 -22.29 27.91
N ILE A 341 -11.27 -23.55 27.45
CA ILE A 341 -10.79 -23.96 26.11
C ILE A 341 -11.50 -23.13 25.04
N SER A 342 -12.83 -23.00 25.14
CA SER A 342 -13.64 -22.24 24.20
C SER A 342 -13.22 -20.78 24.15
N ALA A 343 -13.06 -20.14 25.30
CA ALA A 343 -12.59 -18.75 25.38
C ALA A 343 -11.18 -18.59 24.80
N LEU A 344 -10.25 -19.50 25.10
CA LEU A 344 -8.89 -19.41 24.55
C LEU A 344 -8.87 -19.57 23.03
N ILE A 345 -9.61 -20.54 22.48
CA ILE A 345 -9.59 -20.85 21.05
C ILE A 345 -10.33 -19.79 20.25
N HIS A 346 -11.48 -19.33 20.73
CA HIS A 346 -12.35 -18.41 19.99
C HIS A 346 -12.12 -16.93 20.32
N GLU A 347 -11.35 -16.59 21.37
CA GLU A 347 -11.03 -15.21 21.75
C GLU A 347 -9.55 -15.05 22.16
N PHE A 348 -8.64 -15.69 21.41
CA PHE A 348 -7.21 -15.64 21.69
C PHE A 348 -6.71 -14.18 21.65
N LYS A 349 -6.45 -13.63 22.83
CA LYS A 349 -6.13 -12.23 23.02
C LYS A 349 -4.65 -11.96 22.75
N VAL A 350 -4.37 -10.98 21.89
CA VAL A 350 -3.01 -10.56 21.55
C VAL A 350 -2.86 -9.05 21.75
N LYS A 351 -1.82 -8.63 22.47
CA LYS A 351 -1.43 -7.22 22.57
C LYS A 351 -0.10 -7.01 21.83
N PRO A 352 -0.13 -6.58 20.56
CA PRO A 352 1.09 -6.24 19.83
C PRO A 352 1.90 -5.15 20.55
N ALA A 353 3.22 -5.29 20.52
CA ALA A 353 4.15 -4.29 21.05
C ALA A 353 4.33 -3.11 20.07
N GLY A 354 4.20 -3.38 18.78
CA GLY A 354 4.44 -2.46 17.68
C GLY A 354 4.20 -3.12 16.33
N ASP A 355 4.54 -2.44 15.25
CA ASP A 355 4.62 -2.99 13.90
C ASP A 355 6.07 -3.01 13.39
N LYS A 356 6.30 -3.60 12.22
CA LYS A 356 7.64 -3.70 11.60
C LYS A 356 8.07 -2.46 10.81
N GLY A 357 7.29 -1.38 10.84
CA GLY A 357 7.60 -0.11 10.19
C GLY A 357 7.52 -0.14 8.66
N TYR A 358 7.85 1.01 8.05
CA TYR A 358 7.80 1.20 6.60
C TYR A 358 8.73 0.28 5.79
N ASP A 359 9.78 -0.27 6.40
CA ASP A 359 10.65 -1.26 5.74
C ASP A 359 9.93 -2.58 5.42
N LYS A 360 8.81 -2.85 6.10
CA LYS A 360 8.04 -4.11 5.98
C LYS A 360 6.55 -3.90 5.71
N ALA A 361 6.06 -2.67 5.76
CA ALA A 361 4.71 -2.34 5.33
C ALA A 361 4.58 -2.48 3.81
N GLU A 362 3.41 -2.93 3.34
CA GLU A 362 3.11 -2.88 1.92
C GLU A 362 2.63 -1.49 1.49
N VAL A 363 1.88 -0.81 2.36
CA VAL A 363 1.24 0.49 2.07
C VAL A 363 1.31 1.47 3.24
N MET A 364 1.06 2.73 2.93
CA MET A 364 0.89 3.82 3.88
C MET A 364 -0.59 4.11 4.10
N ARG A 365 -0.99 4.24 5.37
CA ARG A 365 -2.23 4.91 5.76
C ARG A 365 -1.98 6.40 5.92
N GLY A 366 -3.00 7.23 5.69
CA GLY A 366 -2.86 8.70 5.69
C GLY A 366 -2.34 9.22 4.35
N GLY A 367 -1.90 10.48 4.32
CA GLY A 367 -1.43 11.12 3.08
C GLY A 367 -2.05 12.50 2.89
N VAL A 368 -2.03 13.02 1.67
CA VAL A 368 -2.72 14.28 1.34
C VAL A 368 -4.20 14.14 1.67
N ALA A 369 -4.72 15.06 2.48
CA ALA A 369 -6.10 15.02 2.93
C ALA A 369 -7.04 15.09 1.72
N THR A 370 -7.98 14.16 1.65
CA THR A 370 -8.97 14.06 0.56
C THR A 370 -9.85 15.31 0.47
N ASP A 371 -10.05 16.04 1.57
CA ASP A 371 -10.76 17.31 1.58
C ASP A 371 -10.03 18.46 0.87
N GLU A 372 -8.72 18.32 0.61
CA GLU A 372 -7.93 19.27 -0.19
C GLU A 372 -8.06 19.02 -1.71
N LEU A 373 -8.66 17.90 -2.09
CA LEU A 373 -8.75 17.44 -3.47
C LEU A 373 -10.20 17.40 -3.96
N SER A 374 -10.39 17.68 -5.24
CA SER A 374 -11.64 17.37 -5.93
C SER A 374 -11.81 15.87 -6.03
N SER A 375 -12.90 15.30 -5.50
CA SER A 375 -13.16 13.86 -5.65
C SER A 375 -13.41 13.45 -7.10
N LYS A 376 -13.82 14.40 -7.96
CA LYS A 376 -14.13 14.15 -9.36
C LYS A 376 -12.89 14.12 -10.25
N THR A 377 -11.90 14.97 -9.95
CA THR A 377 -10.76 15.24 -10.85
C THR A 377 -9.40 14.96 -10.19
N LEU A 378 -9.35 14.82 -8.87
CA LEU A 378 -8.15 14.73 -8.04
C LEU A 378 -7.22 15.95 -8.11
N GLU A 379 -7.70 17.05 -8.67
CA GLU A 379 -7.04 18.35 -8.63
C GLU A 379 -7.08 18.96 -7.23
N ALA A 380 -5.97 19.59 -6.82
CA ALA A 380 -5.87 20.34 -5.58
C ALA A 380 -6.75 21.58 -5.64
N LYS A 381 -7.72 21.68 -4.71
CA LYS A 381 -8.68 22.79 -4.66
C LYS A 381 -8.02 24.16 -4.53
N LYS A 382 -6.86 24.22 -3.86
CA LYS A 382 -6.11 25.46 -3.61
C LYS A 382 -5.12 25.80 -4.72
N VAL A 383 -4.72 24.82 -5.53
CA VAL A 383 -3.64 24.98 -6.51
C VAL A 383 -4.07 24.36 -7.83
N PRO A 384 -4.75 25.13 -8.70
CA PRO A 384 -5.17 24.62 -10.01
C PRO A 384 -3.99 24.04 -10.81
N GLY A 385 -4.22 22.98 -11.57
CA GLY A 385 -3.19 22.25 -12.32
C GLY A 385 -2.28 21.36 -11.47
N LEU A 386 -2.39 21.35 -10.14
CA LEU A 386 -1.68 20.40 -9.29
C LEU A 386 -2.62 19.23 -8.93
N PHE A 387 -2.23 18.02 -9.28
CA PHE A 387 -3.01 16.81 -9.03
C PHE A 387 -2.28 15.86 -8.08
N PHE A 388 -3.02 15.07 -7.31
CA PHE A 388 -2.46 14.00 -6.46
C PHE A 388 -3.20 12.70 -6.68
N GLY A 389 -2.47 11.62 -6.93
CA GLY A 389 -3.03 10.29 -7.18
C GLY A 389 -2.26 9.16 -6.52
N GLY A 390 -2.83 7.96 -6.56
CA GLY A 390 -2.26 6.77 -5.93
C GLY A 390 -2.07 6.91 -4.41
N GLU A 391 -1.00 6.30 -3.90
CA GLU A 391 -0.71 6.16 -2.46
C GLU A 391 -0.29 7.49 -1.79
N CYS A 392 -0.13 8.59 -2.54
CA CYS A 392 0.11 9.91 -1.94
C CYS A 392 -1.13 10.46 -1.21
N VAL A 393 -2.32 10.01 -1.60
CA VAL A 393 -3.62 10.49 -1.10
C VAL A 393 -4.04 9.65 0.11
N ASP A 394 -4.77 10.24 1.06
CA ASP A 394 -5.41 9.52 2.18
C ASP A 394 -6.55 8.58 1.70
N VAL A 395 -6.16 7.55 0.95
CA VAL A 395 -7.00 6.45 0.45
C VAL A 395 -6.13 5.19 0.45
N THR A 396 -6.38 4.31 1.42
CA THR A 396 -5.59 3.08 1.61
C THR A 396 -6.48 1.86 1.47
N GLY A 397 -6.24 1.06 0.43
CA GLY A 397 -6.99 -0.16 0.19
C GLY A 397 -6.56 -1.31 1.11
N TRP A 398 -7.45 -2.29 1.26
CA TRP A 398 -7.13 -3.59 1.84
C TRP A 398 -6.02 -4.32 1.08
N LEU A 399 -5.46 -5.35 1.72
CA LEU A 399 -4.63 -6.34 1.02
C LEU A 399 -5.48 -7.04 -0.04
N GLY A 400 -4.91 -7.27 -1.22
CA GLY A 400 -5.56 -8.09 -2.25
C GLY A 400 -5.83 -7.41 -3.59
N GLY A 401 -5.05 -6.39 -3.97
CA GLY A 401 -5.16 -5.72 -5.29
C GLY A 401 -5.91 -4.39 -5.26
N TYR A 402 -6.57 -4.06 -4.15
CA TYR A 402 -7.32 -2.82 -3.97
C TYR A 402 -6.47 -1.55 -4.16
N ASN A 403 -5.24 -1.52 -3.62
CA ASN A 403 -4.35 -0.38 -3.76
C ASN A 403 -3.91 -0.12 -5.21
N PHE A 404 -3.75 -1.17 -6.01
CA PHE A 404 -3.51 -1.01 -7.45
C PHE A 404 -4.76 -0.53 -8.16
N GLN A 405 -5.94 -1.07 -7.86
CA GLN A 405 -7.20 -0.56 -8.42
C GLN A 405 -7.39 0.94 -8.15
N TRP A 406 -7.07 1.41 -6.94
CA TRP A 406 -7.06 2.86 -6.65
C TRP A 406 -6.02 3.62 -7.48
N ALA A 407 -4.80 3.11 -7.60
CA ALA A 407 -3.77 3.74 -8.42
C ALA A 407 -4.18 3.85 -9.90
N TRP A 408 -4.82 2.82 -10.47
CA TRP A 408 -5.34 2.84 -11.84
C TRP A 408 -6.46 3.87 -12.00
N ALA A 409 -7.48 3.79 -11.13
CA ALA A 409 -8.63 4.68 -11.23
C ALA A 409 -8.24 6.15 -11.02
N SER A 410 -7.37 6.43 -10.04
CA SER A 410 -6.86 7.79 -9.80
C SER A 410 -6.01 8.31 -10.97
N GLY A 411 -5.12 7.49 -11.53
CA GLY A 411 -4.32 7.85 -12.70
C GLY A 411 -5.18 8.15 -13.92
N PHE A 412 -6.19 7.32 -14.20
CA PHE A 412 -7.16 7.56 -15.26
C PHE A 412 -7.89 8.88 -15.08
N VAL A 413 -8.47 9.11 -13.90
CA VAL A 413 -9.26 10.32 -13.60
C VAL A 413 -8.42 11.59 -13.79
N ILE A 414 -7.17 11.59 -13.33
CA ILE A 414 -6.28 12.74 -13.49
C ILE A 414 -6.05 13.01 -14.98
N ALA A 415 -5.75 11.98 -15.78
CA ALA A 415 -5.51 12.13 -17.22
C ALA A 415 -6.69 12.77 -17.96
N GLN A 416 -7.93 12.42 -17.60
CA GLN A 416 -9.14 13.01 -18.20
C GLN A 416 -9.32 14.52 -17.90
N ASN A 417 -8.51 15.07 -16.99
CA ASN A 417 -8.63 16.46 -16.52
C ASN A 417 -7.33 17.27 -16.69
N LEU A 418 -6.39 16.81 -17.53
CA LEU A 418 -5.13 17.50 -17.83
C LEU A 418 -5.26 18.66 -18.83
#